data_AF-A0A4R8MJC5-F1
#
_entry.id   AF-A0A4R8MJC5-F1
#
_cell.length_a   1.000
_cell.length_b   1.000
_cell.length_c   1.000
_cell.angle_alpha   90.00
_cell.angle_beta   90.00
_cell.angle_gamma   90.00
#
_symmetry.space_group_name_H-M   'P 1'
#
loop_
_entity.id
_entity.type
_entity.pdbx_description
1 polymer ?
#
loop_
_entity_poly.entity_id
_entity_poly.type
_entity_poly.pdbx_seq_one_letter_code
_entity_poly.pdbx_strand_id
1 'polypeptide(L)'
;MIKLKSFGKLALSIVTSVNVYSQNPPANIVLPSNPRVTTDMLTSGDNGFAIGITSNGGGVINKLIIPGITAKSDNPDKDVSGPKADLYGRSGQMTFRDGAHSSKYNPTQAGFHERLGTRTTVETVNKNGTAKKLIVGPFRLALWRADNGYDFTENEIGDNGNGGKVVLKDPYNDDDKLFLDRTTADPKDEILIAGDNKVLDIDEIEEGLEITHTDEVGTPFTYYGTYEDMIGESGFTDASGSIIRHYYEARYYDEADHSLEQFRFGTIRADSKQDAGKPILKSDLFKNPATSLFPIPLAYLKDSGYKTDYKDLSNMSNAWNLRMDNDYWEPAFRFVFNQDTDTWVRTARGEKPKKPVFRSDTGNFKEIFMLTSEEDVDSDVGFALMLFRPKSVINDKQIVGRKKVNGVWENIYELRRTFESYASESFLRIPISATSRGMSTFGFRNRVDYLLNPDALVDGIREVYRAEYYIVYGTPKECLDNLAKIEVFAAI
;
A
#
# COMPACT_ATOMS: atom_id res chain seq x y z
N MET A 1 -50.40 -26.55 20.54
CA MET A 1 -49.38 -27.57 20.19
C MET A 1 -48.70 -27.10 18.90
N ILE A 2 -47.62 -26.33 19.02
CA ILE A 2 -46.89 -25.72 17.89
C ILE A 2 -45.56 -26.46 17.79
N LYS A 3 -45.30 -27.11 16.65
CA LYS A 3 -44.01 -27.75 16.35
C LYS A 3 -43.03 -26.69 15.84
N LEU A 4 -42.05 -26.34 16.67
CA LEU A 4 -40.83 -25.65 16.22
C LEU A 4 -40.07 -26.57 15.26
N LYS A 5 -39.77 -26.09 14.05
CA LYS A 5 -38.73 -26.67 13.20
C LYS A 5 -37.42 -25.95 13.51
N SER A 6 -36.46 -26.72 14.02
CA SER A 6 -35.07 -26.33 14.22
C SER A 6 -34.41 -25.99 12.89
N PHE A 7 -33.99 -24.73 12.72
CA PHE A 7 -33.00 -24.38 11.71
C PHE A 7 -31.62 -24.73 12.28
N GLY A 8 -31.02 -25.79 11.72
CA GLY A 8 -29.65 -26.17 11.99
C GLY A 8 -28.70 -25.09 11.48
N LYS A 9 -27.77 -24.68 12.35
CA LYS A 9 -26.56 -23.94 11.96
C LYS A 9 -25.79 -24.80 10.96
N LEU A 10 -25.83 -24.45 9.68
CA LEU A 10 -24.89 -24.96 8.70
C LEU A 10 -23.58 -24.21 8.95
N ALA A 11 -22.66 -24.83 9.70
CA ALA A 11 -21.29 -24.37 9.77
C ALA A 11 -20.66 -24.60 8.39
N LEU A 12 -20.56 -23.53 7.61
CA LEU A 12 -19.85 -23.54 6.34
C LEU A 12 -18.34 -23.50 6.63
N SER A 13 -17.77 -24.64 7.00
CA SER A 13 -16.31 -24.79 7.03
C SER A 13 -15.81 -24.93 5.60
N ILE A 14 -15.58 -23.81 4.91
CA ILE A 14 -14.72 -23.81 3.73
C ILE A 14 -13.30 -24.01 4.25
N VAL A 15 -12.86 -25.26 4.27
CA VAL A 15 -11.45 -25.60 4.37
C VAL A 15 -10.85 -25.26 3.00
N THR A 16 -10.42 -24.01 2.82
CA THR A 16 -9.44 -23.69 1.80
C THR A 16 -8.14 -24.33 2.25
N SER A 17 -7.76 -25.43 1.60
CA SER A 17 -6.39 -25.93 1.65
C SER A 17 -5.48 -24.86 1.03
N VAL A 18 -5.01 -23.92 1.84
CA VAL A 18 -3.94 -23.00 1.46
C VAL A 18 -2.70 -23.87 1.35
N ASN A 19 -2.16 -24.00 0.14
CA ASN A 19 -0.86 -24.61 -0.06
C ASN A 19 0.13 -23.96 0.91
N VAL A 20 0.82 -24.80 1.68
CA VAL A 20 1.86 -24.41 2.62
C VAL A 20 3.00 -23.84 1.79
N TYR A 21 3.03 -22.52 1.61
CA TYR A 21 4.19 -21.82 1.09
C TYR A 21 5.33 -22.02 2.09
N SER A 22 6.33 -22.84 1.73
CA SER A 22 7.55 -23.00 2.51
C SER A 22 8.23 -21.64 2.60
N GLN A 23 8.23 -21.07 3.81
CA GLN A 23 8.77 -19.76 4.11
C GLN A 23 10.29 -19.77 4.14
N ASN A 24 10.90 -19.67 2.97
CA ASN A 24 12.13 -18.90 2.82
C ASN A 24 11.87 -17.97 1.64
N PRO A 25 11.30 -16.75 1.84
CA PRO A 25 11.32 -15.77 0.77
C PRO A 25 12.78 -15.63 0.31
N PRO A 26 13.06 -15.62 -1.01
CA PRO A 26 14.43 -15.50 -1.49
C PRO A 26 15.12 -14.34 -0.78
N ALA A 27 16.36 -14.55 -0.36
CA ALA A 27 17.23 -13.47 0.10
C ALA A 27 17.11 -12.32 -0.90
N ASN A 28 16.86 -11.14 -0.34
CA ASN A 28 16.51 -9.88 -0.97
C ASN A 28 16.91 -9.74 -2.45
N ILE A 29 15.93 -9.49 -3.33
CA ILE A 29 16.23 -9.18 -4.72
C ILE A 29 15.40 -7.98 -5.18
N VAL A 30 15.73 -6.81 -4.61
CA VAL A 30 15.42 -5.54 -5.28
C VAL A 30 16.20 -5.54 -6.59
N LEU A 31 15.49 -5.74 -7.71
CA LEU A 31 16.08 -5.85 -9.03
C LEU A 31 15.62 -4.72 -9.95
N PRO A 32 16.38 -4.47 -11.04
CA PRO A 32 15.86 -3.75 -12.19
C PRO A 32 14.47 -4.24 -12.58
N SER A 33 13.54 -3.31 -12.59
CA SER A 33 12.14 -3.51 -12.92
C SER A 33 11.72 -2.38 -13.84
N ASN A 34 11.24 -2.72 -15.03
CA ASN A 34 10.58 -1.75 -15.88
C ASN A 34 9.13 -1.59 -15.37
N PRO A 35 8.74 -0.42 -14.86
CA PRO A 35 7.41 -0.24 -14.27
C PRO A 35 6.27 -0.38 -15.29
N ARG A 36 6.55 -0.29 -16.61
CA ARG A 36 5.57 -0.50 -17.67
C ARG A 36 5.34 -1.97 -18.04
N VAL A 37 6.19 -2.88 -17.58
CA VAL A 37 6.06 -4.31 -17.91
C VAL A 37 5.07 -4.96 -16.97
N THR A 38 3.86 -5.17 -17.45
CA THR A 38 2.86 -6.03 -16.81
C THR A 38 3.19 -7.50 -17.08
N THR A 39 3.15 -8.33 -16.04
CA THR A 39 3.41 -9.77 -16.14
C THR A 39 2.15 -10.60 -16.12
N ASP A 40 1.11 -10.11 -15.43
CA ASP A 40 -0.13 -10.83 -15.21
C ASP A 40 -1.32 -9.88 -15.36
N MET A 41 -2.44 -10.39 -15.87
CA MET A 41 -3.66 -9.61 -16.14
C MET A 41 -4.87 -10.30 -15.53
N LEU A 42 -5.81 -9.49 -15.02
CA LEU A 42 -7.12 -9.95 -14.55
C LEU A 42 -8.20 -9.10 -15.22
N THR A 43 -9.02 -9.75 -16.05
CA THR A 43 -10.21 -9.15 -16.66
C THR A 43 -11.43 -9.44 -15.78
N SER A 44 -12.33 -8.47 -15.65
CA SER A 44 -13.56 -8.61 -14.88
C SER A 44 -14.77 -8.16 -15.70
N GLY A 45 -15.80 -9.00 -15.75
CA GLY A 45 -16.97 -8.79 -16.59
C GLY A 45 -16.69 -8.89 -18.10
N ASP A 46 -17.73 -8.67 -18.91
CA ASP A 46 -17.66 -8.80 -20.38
C ASP A 46 -17.40 -7.46 -21.10
N ASN A 47 -17.27 -6.35 -20.35
CA ASN A 47 -17.07 -5.01 -20.90
C ASN A 47 -15.60 -4.71 -21.28
N GLY A 48 -14.68 -5.63 -21.03
CA GLY A 48 -13.25 -5.50 -21.34
C GLY A 48 -12.42 -4.79 -20.26
N PHE A 49 -12.99 -4.48 -19.10
CA PHE A 49 -12.24 -3.90 -17.99
C PHE A 49 -11.20 -4.88 -17.46
N ALA A 50 -10.00 -4.39 -17.21
CA ALA A 50 -8.92 -5.23 -16.68
C ALA A 50 -7.92 -4.42 -15.86
N ILE A 51 -7.31 -5.11 -14.90
CA ILE A 51 -6.08 -4.65 -14.24
C ILE A 51 -4.92 -5.53 -14.68
N GLY A 52 -3.74 -4.94 -14.71
CA GLY A 52 -2.48 -5.65 -14.84
C GLY A 52 -1.59 -5.40 -13.64
N ILE A 53 -0.88 -6.45 -13.24
CA ILE A 53 0.12 -6.41 -12.17
C ILE A 53 1.48 -6.86 -12.67
N THR A 54 2.52 -6.52 -11.91
CA THR A 54 3.90 -6.88 -12.25
C THR A 54 4.60 -7.63 -11.13
N SER A 55 4.94 -8.90 -11.38
CA SER A 55 5.75 -9.75 -10.50
C SER A 55 7.19 -9.26 -10.39
N ASN A 56 7.62 -8.42 -11.33
CA ASN A 56 8.89 -7.70 -11.28
C ASN A 56 8.93 -6.62 -10.19
N GLY A 57 7.80 -6.38 -9.55
CA GLY A 57 7.56 -5.22 -8.72
C GLY A 57 6.56 -5.43 -7.59
N GLY A 58 6.65 -6.57 -6.91
CA GLY A 58 5.83 -6.89 -5.74
C GLY A 58 4.35 -7.09 -6.05
N GLY A 59 4.01 -7.39 -7.31
CA GLY A 59 2.65 -7.67 -7.74
C GLY A 59 1.71 -6.45 -7.65
N VAL A 60 2.26 -5.24 -7.67
CA VAL A 60 1.44 -4.01 -7.68
C VAL A 60 0.73 -3.83 -9.01
N ILE A 61 -0.38 -3.08 -9.01
CA ILE A 61 -1.07 -2.68 -10.23
C ILE A 61 -0.19 -1.69 -10.98
N ASN A 62 0.12 -2.01 -12.23
CA ASN A 62 0.86 -1.15 -13.15
C ASN A 62 0.14 -0.95 -14.49
N LYS A 63 -1.09 -1.45 -14.61
CA LYS A 63 -1.94 -1.26 -15.79
C LYS A 63 -3.39 -1.24 -15.36
N LEU A 64 -4.17 -0.32 -15.89
CA LEU A 64 -5.61 -0.20 -15.66
C LEU A 64 -6.31 0.11 -16.98
N ILE A 65 -6.95 -0.89 -17.56
CA ILE A 65 -7.65 -0.76 -18.83
C ILE A 65 -9.05 -0.24 -18.58
N ILE A 66 -9.39 0.90 -19.19
CA ILE A 66 -10.72 1.50 -19.12
C ILE A 66 -11.35 1.50 -20.51
N PRO A 67 -12.24 0.53 -20.82
CA PRO A 67 -12.81 0.32 -22.14
C PRO A 67 -13.47 1.54 -22.77
N GLY A 68 -14.10 2.38 -21.94
CA GLY A 68 -14.85 3.56 -22.37
C GLY A 68 -14.00 4.74 -22.87
N ILE A 69 -12.68 4.75 -22.64
CA ILE A 69 -11.83 5.83 -23.15
C ILE A 69 -11.45 5.61 -24.62
N THR A 70 -11.22 6.70 -25.33
CA THR A 70 -10.70 6.67 -26.69
C THR A 70 -9.26 6.19 -26.71
N ALA A 71 -8.98 5.13 -27.47
CA ALA A 71 -7.62 4.66 -27.70
C ALA A 71 -6.77 5.76 -28.37
N LYS A 72 -5.54 5.93 -27.91
CA LYS A 72 -4.57 6.85 -28.53
C LYS A 72 -3.53 6.05 -29.30
N SER A 73 -2.85 6.70 -30.25
CA SER A 73 -1.78 6.03 -31.02
C SER A 73 -0.65 5.51 -30.13
N ASP A 74 -0.36 6.20 -29.04
CA ASP A 74 0.64 5.86 -28.03
C ASP A 74 0.06 5.04 -26.85
N ASN A 75 -1.25 4.79 -26.84
CA ASN A 75 -1.95 3.98 -25.84
C ASN A 75 -3.15 3.24 -26.47
N PRO A 76 -2.87 2.21 -27.31
CA PRO A 76 -3.91 1.46 -28.00
C PRO A 76 -4.74 0.59 -27.04
N ASP A 77 -4.14 0.19 -25.92
CA ASP A 77 -4.74 -0.71 -24.92
C ASP A 77 -5.68 0.02 -23.95
N LYS A 78 -5.83 1.34 -24.07
CA LYS A 78 -6.68 2.15 -23.18
C LYS A 78 -6.26 2.09 -21.71
N ASP A 79 -4.96 2.02 -21.47
CA ASP A 79 -4.37 1.98 -20.13
C ASP A 79 -4.28 3.39 -19.52
N VAL A 80 -4.99 3.63 -18.42
CA VAL A 80 -5.00 4.95 -17.76
C VAL A 80 -3.90 5.11 -16.71
N SER A 81 -3.15 4.05 -16.41
CA SER A 81 -1.95 4.14 -15.60
C SER A 81 -0.95 5.07 -16.27
N GLY A 82 -0.52 4.71 -17.49
CA GLY A 82 0.37 5.55 -18.29
C GLY A 82 1.75 5.76 -17.67
N PRO A 83 2.67 6.41 -18.40
CA PRO A 83 4.08 6.56 -18.01
C PRO A 83 4.28 7.20 -16.64
N LYS A 84 3.47 8.21 -16.29
CA LYS A 84 3.68 8.97 -15.06
C LYS A 84 3.24 8.18 -13.83
N ALA A 85 2.08 7.52 -13.88
CA ALA A 85 1.64 6.71 -12.74
C ALA A 85 2.54 5.51 -12.51
N ASP A 86 3.06 4.92 -13.59
CA ASP A 86 3.97 3.78 -13.52
C ASP A 86 5.29 4.13 -12.83
N LEU A 87 5.86 5.29 -13.14
CA LEU A 87 7.11 5.74 -12.52
C LEU A 87 6.91 6.08 -11.04
N TYR A 88 5.85 6.77 -10.63
CA TYR A 88 5.69 7.29 -9.25
C TYR A 88 5.23 6.24 -8.23
N GLY A 89 6.01 5.17 -8.05
CA GLY A 89 5.74 4.04 -7.16
C GLY A 89 4.72 3.05 -7.72
N ARG A 90 4.42 3.13 -9.03
CA ARG A 90 3.44 2.32 -9.75
C ARG A 90 1.99 2.58 -9.34
N SER A 91 1.10 2.22 -10.26
CA SER A 91 -0.26 2.74 -10.32
C SER A 91 -1.10 2.41 -9.09
N GLY A 92 -1.18 1.15 -8.66
CA GLY A 92 -1.95 0.75 -7.46
C GLY A 92 -1.10 -0.05 -6.49
N GLN A 93 -0.85 0.49 -5.29
CA GLN A 93 0.01 -0.15 -4.29
C GLN A 93 -0.43 0.18 -2.86
N MET A 94 0.01 -0.68 -1.93
CA MET A 94 0.04 -0.36 -0.51
C MET A 94 1.41 0.14 -0.05
N THR A 95 1.40 1.00 0.95
CA THR A 95 2.57 1.51 1.66
C THR A 95 2.18 1.74 3.11
N PHE A 96 3.10 1.63 4.06
CA PHE A 96 2.87 2.15 5.39
C PHE A 96 4.05 2.93 5.90
N ARG A 97 3.77 3.90 6.78
CA ARG A 97 4.78 4.73 7.42
C ARG A 97 4.60 4.71 8.91
N ASP A 98 5.72 4.67 9.61
CA ASP A 98 5.69 4.67 11.07
C ASP A 98 5.79 6.08 11.66
N GLY A 99 4.99 6.37 12.68
CA GLY A 99 5.01 7.68 13.34
C GLY A 99 6.21 7.86 14.26
N ALA A 100 6.56 6.83 15.04
CA ALA A 100 7.70 6.83 15.96
C ALA A 100 9.01 6.99 15.21
N HIS A 101 9.19 6.33 14.06
CA HIS A 101 10.31 6.49 13.13
C HIS A 101 10.16 7.72 12.20
N SER A 102 9.50 8.77 12.69
CA SER A 102 9.37 10.07 12.01
C SER A 102 8.78 10.04 10.59
N SER A 103 8.00 9.02 10.27
CA SER A 103 7.42 8.74 8.94
C SER A 103 8.47 8.55 7.83
N LYS A 104 9.69 8.19 8.24
CA LYS A 104 10.83 7.87 7.38
C LYS A 104 10.91 6.36 7.13
N TYR A 105 10.62 5.53 8.14
CA TYR A 105 10.41 4.10 7.92
C TYR A 105 9.16 3.90 7.03
N ASN A 106 9.38 3.43 5.81
CA ASN A 106 8.36 3.41 4.75
C ASN A 106 8.44 2.12 3.89
N PRO A 107 8.05 0.95 4.42
CA PRO A 107 7.95 -0.27 3.62
C PRO A 107 6.86 -0.14 2.54
N THR A 108 7.16 -0.62 1.33
CA THR A 108 6.24 -0.53 0.19
C THR A 108 6.17 -1.81 -0.63
N GLN A 109 4.98 -2.05 -1.19
CA GLN A 109 4.76 -3.18 -2.08
C GLN A 109 5.58 -3.06 -3.37
N ALA A 110 5.74 -1.84 -3.91
CA ALA A 110 6.42 -1.63 -5.18
C ALA A 110 7.96 -1.83 -5.08
N GLY A 111 8.55 -1.71 -3.89
CA GLY A 111 9.98 -1.92 -3.68
C GLY A 111 10.72 -0.62 -3.34
N PHE A 112 11.93 -0.45 -3.87
CA PHE A 112 12.88 0.57 -3.41
C PHE A 112 12.75 1.91 -4.16
N HIS A 113 12.60 1.84 -5.48
CA HIS A 113 12.48 3.02 -6.35
C HIS A 113 11.70 2.67 -7.63
N GLU A 114 11.37 3.67 -8.45
CA GLU A 114 10.58 3.56 -9.68
C GLU A 114 11.04 2.44 -10.64
N ARG A 115 12.36 2.23 -10.72
CA ARG A 115 13.01 1.25 -11.61
C ARG A 115 13.62 0.05 -10.88
N LEU A 116 13.44 -0.03 -9.57
CA LEU A 116 13.97 -1.07 -8.72
C LEU A 116 12.82 -1.68 -7.91
N GLY A 117 12.41 -2.89 -8.27
CA GLY A 117 11.26 -3.57 -7.70
C GLY A 117 11.64 -4.83 -6.95
N THR A 118 10.87 -5.14 -5.91
CA THR A 118 10.98 -6.44 -5.24
C THR A 118 10.39 -7.52 -6.13
N ARG A 119 11.16 -8.57 -6.44
CA ARG A 119 10.63 -9.72 -7.17
C ARG A 119 9.65 -10.51 -6.30
N THR A 120 8.59 -11.01 -6.92
CA THR A 120 7.63 -11.91 -6.29
C THR A 120 7.13 -12.95 -7.28
N THR A 121 6.41 -13.94 -6.77
CA THR A 121 5.66 -14.91 -7.55
C THR A 121 4.20 -14.48 -7.66
N VAL A 122 3.60 -14.64 -8.83
CA VAL A 122 2.17 -14.49 -9.04
C VAL A 122 1.60 -15.84 -9.47
N GLU A 123 0.61 -16.33 -8.74
CA GLU A 123 -0.18 -17.50 -9.11
C GLU A 123 -1.51 -17.04 -9.70
N THR A 124 -1.87 -17.58 -10.87
CA THR A 124 -3.17 -17.33 -11.50
C THR A 124 -4.10 -18.51 -11.24
N VAL A 125 -5.23 -18.26 -10.58
CA VAL A 125 -6.30 -19.23 -10.39
C VAL A 125 -7.35 -19.03 -11.47
N ASN A 126 -7.54 -20.08 -12.29
CA ASN A 126 -8.50 -20.09 -13.39
C ASN A 126 -9.81 -20.77 -13.00
N LYS A 127 -10.93 -20.26 -13.51
CA LYS A 127 -12.25 -20.88 -13.46
C LYS A 127 -12.77 -20.97 -14.89
N ASN A 128 -13.08 -22.18 -15.37
CA ASN A 128 -13.53 -22.43 -16.75
C ASN A 128 -12.59 -21.85 -17.84
N GLY A 129 -11.27 -21.85 -17.59
CA GLY A 129 -10.27 -21.36 -18.55
C GLY A 129 -10.01 -19.85 -18.52
N THR A 130 -10.73 -19.10 -17.67
CA THR A 130 -10.52 -17.65 -17.47
C THR A 130 -9.88 -17.39 -16.12
N ALA A 131 -8.90 -16.49 -16.08
CA ALA A 131 -8.31 -16.01 -14.83
C ALA A 131 -9.39 -15.35 -13.98
N LYS A 132 -9.58 -15.86 -12.76
CA LYS A 132 -10.52 -15.28 -11.77
C LYS A 132 -9.82 -14.67 -10.58
N LYS A 133 -8.58 -15.07 -10.32
CA LYS A 133 -7.81 -14.54 -9.20
C LYS A 133 -6.33 -14.56 -9.50
N LEU A 134 -5.66 -13.49 -9.12
CA LEU A 134 -4.21 -13.39 -9.05
C LEU A 134 -3.80 -13.40 -7.58
N ILE A 135 -2.91 -14.31 -7.19
CA ILE A 135 -2.36 -14.41 -5.85
C ILE A 135 -0.91 -13.96 -5.91
N VAL A 136 -0.61 -12.85 -5.25
CA VAL A 136 0.76 -12.40 -5.04
C VAL A 136 1.32 -13.17 -3.84
N GLY A 137 2.26 -14.06 -4.13
CA GLY A 137 2.89 -14.90 -3.12
C GLY A 137 3.62 -14.09 -2.04
N PRO A 138 3.90 -14.70 -0.89
CA PRO A 138 4.57 -14.00 0.20
C PRO A 138 5.98 -13.54 -0.21
N PHE A 139 6.30 -12.27 0.00
CA PHE A 139 7.64 -11.72 -0.23
C PHE A 139 8.00 -10.63 0.78
N ARG A 140 9.28 -10.45 1.07
CA ARG A 140 9.79 -9.42 2.00
C ARG A 140 9.63 -8.02 1.40
N LEU A 141 8.93 -7.12 2.08
CA LEU A 141 8.76 -5.72 1.65
C LEU A 141 10.09 -4.98 1.70
N ALA A 142 10.26 -3.99 0.82
CA ALA A 142 11.44 -3.11 0.83
C ALA A 142 11.09 -1.68 1.25
N LEU A 143 12.04 -0.99 1.88
CA LEU A 143 11.97 0.43 2.19
C LEU A 143 12.04 1.28 0.92
N TRP A 144 11.18 2.28 0.83
CA TRP A 144 11.14 3.16 -0.33
C TRP A 144 12.01 4.42 -0.15
N ARG A 145 12.85 4.72 -1.14
CA ARG A 145 13.83 5.83 -1.10
C ARG A 145 13.30 7.18 -1.60
N ALA A 146 12.16 7.25 -2.29
CA ALA A 146 11.70 8.53 -2.88
C ALA A 146 10.73 9.30 -1.96
N ASP A 147 11.12 10.50 -1.54
CA ASP A 147 10.25 11.61 -1.06
C ASP A 147 11.02 12.52 -0.11
N ASN A 148 12.15 12.07 0.47
CA ASN A 148 12.94 12.87 1.44
C ASN A 148 14.40 12.42 1.66
N GLY A 149 14.96 11.57 0.78
CA GLY A 149 16.40 11.35 0.70
C GLY A 149 17.10 10.82 1.96
N TYR A 150 16.40 10.05 2.82
CA TYR A 150 17.12 9.23 3.78
C TYR A 150 17.72 8.07 2.99
N ASP A 151 19.03 8.05 2.91
CA ASP A 151 19.73 7.08 2.10
C ASP A 151 20.03 5.88 2.99
N PHE A 152 19.11 4.89 3.00
CA PHE A 152 19.26 3.63 3.74
C PHE A 152 20.46 2.79 3.26
N THR A 153 21.22 3.30 2.29
CA THR A 153 22.42 2.72 1.69
C THR A 153 23.66 3.59 1.90
N GLU A 154 23.58 4.61 2.78
CA GLU A 154 24.66 5.58 3.00
C GLU A 154 25.91 4.99 3.66
N ASN A 155 25.81 3.79 4.21
CA ASN A 155 26.89 3.10 4.91
C ASN A 155 27.55 1.97 4.11
N GLU A 156 27.00 1.59 2.94
CA GLU A 156 27.44 0.37 2.25
C GLU A 156 28.21 0.62 0.94
N ILE A 157 29.31 -0.14 0.76
CA ILE A 157 30.09 -0.24 -0.48
C ILE A 157 29.95 -1.66 -1.03
N GLY A 158 29.17 -1.86 -2.10
CA GLY A 158 29.13 -3.15 -2.79
C GLY A 158 30.44 -3.46 -3.53
N ASP A 159 30.80 -4.75 -3.66
CA ASP A 159 31.98 -5.26 -4.39
C ASP A 159 32.05 -4.85 -5.88
N ASN A 160 30.93 -4.40 -6.42
CA ASN A 160 30.77 -3.87 -7.79
C ASN A 160 30.88 -2.34 -7.86
N GLY A 161 31.24 -1.66 -6.76
CA GLY A 161 31.39 -0.21 -6.67
C GLY A 161 30.07 0.56 -6.72
N ASN A 162 28.93 -0.11 -6.62
CA ASN A 162 27.61 0.52 -6.59
C ASN A 162 27.13 0.72 -5.15
N GLY A 163 28.01 1.25 -4.29
CA GLY A 163 27.69 1.69 -2.95
C GLY A 163 28.28 3.07 -2.67
N GLY A 164 27.54 3.88 -1.92
CA GLY A 164 27.70 5.33 -1.87
C GLY A 164 26.78 6.07 -2.85
N LYS A 165 26.61 7.37 -2.61
CA LYS A 165 25.77 8.36 -3.32
C LYS A 165 25.75 8.22 -4.85
N VAL A 166 25.04 7.24 -5.40
CA VAL A 166 24.85 7.14 -6.86
C VAL A 166 23.88 8.22 -7.27
N VAL A 167 24.37 9.20 -8.04
CA VAL A 167 23.53 10.04 -8.89
C VAL A 167 22.98 9.12 -9.98
N LEU A 168 21.80 8.58 -9.76
CA LEU A 168 21.05 7.87 -10.80
C LEU A 168 20.69 8.91 -11.86
N LYS A 169 21.39 8.91 -13.00
CA LYS A 169 20.92 9.64 -14.18
C LYS A 169 19.60 9.02 -14.60
N ASP A 170 18.52 9.79 -14.49
CA ASP A 170 17.21 9.42 -14.99
C ASP A 170 17.17 9.63 -16.51
N PRO A 171 17.12 8.58 -17.34
CA PRO A 171 17.10 8.74 -18.80
C PRO A 171 15.74 9.22 -19.34
N TYR A 172 14.79 9.59 -18.48
CA TYR A 172 13.49 10.16 -18.87
C TYR A 172 13.29 11.58 -18.35
N ASN A 173 14.30 12.16 -17.72
CA ASN A 173 14.31 13.54 -17.32
C ASN A 173 15.36 14.29 -18.17
N ASP A 174 14.99 14.62 -19.41
CA ASP A 174 15.77 15.58 -20.22
C ASP A 174 15.76 16.99 -19.58
N ASP A 175 14.98 17.20 -18.52
CA ASP A 175 15.06 18.35 -17.61
C ASP A 175 15.85 18.00 -16.35
N ASP A 176 17.17 17.89 -16.53
CA ASP A 176 18.22 17.65 -15.54
C ASP A 176 18.36 18.80 -14.49
N LYS A 177 17.23 19.25 -13.91
CA LYS A 177 17.17 20.31 -12.90
C LYS A 177 16.09 20.06 -11.85
N LEU A 178 16.09 18.93 -11.15
CA LEU A 178 15.45 18.90 -9.81
C LEU A 178 15.86 17.80 -8.84
N PHE A 179 17.11 17.34 -8.81
CA PHE A 179 17.65 16.70 -7.60
C PHE A 179 19.12 17.07 -7.40
N LEU A 180 19.35 18.21 -6.71
CA LEU A 180 20.60 18.66 -6.10
C LEU A 180 21.88 18.23 -6.84
N ASP A 181 22.14 18.89 -7.96
CA ASP A 181 23.52 19.10 -8.38
C ASP A 181 24.22 19.95 -7.30
N ARG A 182 25.02 19.32 -6.45
CA ARG A 182 25.91 19.99 -5.49
C ARG A 182 27.26 20.36 -6.10
N THR A 183 27.42 20.35 -7.44
CA THR A 183 28.67 20.80 -8.07
C THR A 183 28.77 22.32 -8.23
N THR A 184 27.72 23.09 -7.92
CA THR A 184 27.76 24.57 -7.94
C THR A 184 27.60 25.21 -6.55
N ALA A 185 28.01 24.51 -5.48
CA ALA A 185 28.15 25.17 -4.19
C ALA A 185 29.24 26.24 -4.27
N ASP A 186 28.88 27.46 -3.88
CA ASP A 186 29.81 28.54 -3.57
C ASP A 186 30.94 27.96 -2.68
N PRO A 187 32.24 28.17 -2.99
CA PRO A 187 33.38 27.61 -2.24
C PRO A 187 33.45 28.04 -0.77
N LYS A 188 32.46 28.77 -0.25
CA LYS A 188 32.39 29.26 1.13
C LYS A 188 31.52 28.41 2.05
N ASP A 189 30.79 27.43 1.53
CA ASP A 189 30.14 26.40 2.36
C ASP A 189 31.03 25.15 2.47
N GLU A 190 32.28 25.38 2.92
CA GLU A 190 33.08 24.33 3.54
C GLU A 190 32.31 23.78 4.75
N ILE A 191 31.50 22.75 4.49
CA ILE A 191 31.22 21.75 5.52
C ILE A 191 32.59 21.23 5.92
N LEU A 192 33.03 21.63 7.11
CA LEU A 192 34.22 21.16 7.82
C LEU A 192 34.55 19.71 7.45
N ILE A 193 35.46 19.53 6.49
CA ILE A 193 36.14 18.28 6.25
C ILE A 193 37.24 18.23 7.31
N ALA A 194 36.88 17.87 8.53
CA ALA A 194 37.86 17.55 9.54
C ALA A 194 38.59 16.28 9.09
N GLY A 195 39.92 16.39 8.95
CA GLY A 195 40.79 15.27 8.62
C GLY A 195 40.67 14.16 9.65
N ASP A 196 40.07 13.06 9.22
CA ASP A 196 40.25 11.66 9.61
C ASP A 196 38.99 10.94 9.14
N ASN A 197 38.98 10.52 7.87
CA ASN A 197 37.85 9.87 7.20
C ASN A 197 37.54 8.49 7.79
N LYS A 198 36.97 8.44 8.98
CA LYS A 198 35.92 7.48 9.28
C LYS A 198 34.62 8.10 8.77
N VAL A 199 34.06 7.53 7.71
CA VAL A 199 32.61 7.63 7.49
C VAL A 199 32.03 7.09 8.80
N LEU A 200 31.41 7.98 9.58
CA LEU A 200 30.78 7.57 10.83
C LEU A 200 29.62 6.68 10.42
N ASP A 201 29.80 5.37 10.58
CA ASP A 201 28.73 4.43 10.78
C ASP A 201 27.83 4.99 11.89
N ILE A 202 26.68 5.53 11.48
CA ILE A 202 25.72 6.20 12.37
C ILE A 202 24.91 5.15 13.15
N ASP A 203 24.84 3.92 12.65
CA ASP A 203 24.15 2.84 13.32
C ASP A 203 25.09 1.98 14.16
N GLU A 204 26.38 2.27 14.27
CA GLU A 204 27.37 1.61 15.16
C GLU A 204 27.29 0.05 15.16
N ILE A 205 26.73 -0.57 14.11
CA ILE A 205 26.63 -2.02 14.00
C ILE A 205 27.91 -2.50 13.33
N GLU A 206 28.61 -3.43 13.98
CA GLU A 206 29.79 -4.05 13.39
C GLU A 206 29.33 -5.02 12.28
N GLU A 207 29.26 -4.50 11.06
CA GLU A 207 28.84 -5.23 9.87
C GLU A 207 29.96 -6.19 9.43
N GLY A 208 29.64 -7.46 9.25
CA GLY A 208 30.51 -8.36 8.50
C GLY A 208 30.58 -7.90 7.05
N LEU A 209 31.69 -8.18 6.35
CA LEU A 209 31.89 -7.91 4.90
C LEU A 209 30.86 -8.61 3.97
N GLU A 210 29.79 -9.19 4.50
CA GLU A 210 28.79 -10.00 3.81
C GLU A 210 27.40 -9.33 3.74
N ILE A 211 27.18 -8.17 4.39
CA ILE A 211 25.91 -7.43 4.29
C ILE A 211 25.85 -6.75 2.92
N THR A 212 24.73 -6.92 2.21
CA THR A 212 24.52 -6.30 0.89
C THR A 212 23.50 -5.18 0.99
N HIS A 213 23.49 -4.24 0.02
CA HIS A 213 22.40 -3.26 -0.16
C HIS A 213 20.99 -3.85 -0.09
N THR A 214 20.87 -5.12 -0.48
CA THR A 214 19.59 -5.80 -0.48
C THR A 214 19.14 -6.16 0.94
N ASP A 215 20.06 -6.36 1.87
CA ASP A 215 19.82 -6.65 3.29
C ASP A 215 19.43 -5.43 4.11
N GLU A 216 19.91 -4.24 3.75
CA GLU A 216 19.54 -2.98 4.41
C GLU A 216 18.15 -2.48 4.03
N VAL A 217 17.75 -2.69 2.77
CA VAL A 217 16.47 -2.18 2.27
C VAL A 217 15.32 -3.15 2.52
N GLY A 218 15.61 -4.42 2.77
CA GLY A 218 14.63 -5.44 3.13
C GLY A 218 14.10 -5.20 4.54
N THR A 219 12.79 -5.33 4.72
CA THR A 219 12.11 -5.07 6.01
C THR A 219 11.67 -6.38 6.67
N PRO A 220 11.37 -6.44 7.98
CA PRO A 220 10.91 -7.68 8.61
C PRO A 220 9.43 -7.99 8.29
N PHE A 221 8.86 -7.23 7.35
CA PHE A 221 7.49 -7.37 6.91
C PHE A 221 7.42 -8.19 5.64
N THR A 222 6.56 -9.20 5.65
CA THR A 222 6.21 -9.96 4.45
C THR A 222 4.86 -9.48 3.91
N TYR A 223 4.80 -9.13 2.63
CA TYR A 223 3.55 -8.86 1.93
C TYR A 223 2.87 -10.15 1.48
N TYR A 224 1.54 -10.15 1.45
CA TYR A 224 0.74 -11.11 0.70
C TYR A 224 -0.49 -10.38 0.15
N GLY A 225 -0.96 -10.73 -1.04
CA GLY A 225 -2.15 -10.09 -1.60
C GLY A 225 -2.85 -10.91 -2.65
N THR A 226 -4.11 -10.56 -2.90
CA THR A 226 -4.93 -11.18 -3.95
C THR A 226 -5.75 -10.15 -4.68
N TYR A 227 -5.86 -10.31 -6.00
CA TYR A 227 -6.82 -9.61 -6.84
C TYR A 227 -7.83 -10.65 -7.35
N GLU A 228 -9.12 -10.42 -7.13
CA GLU A 228 -10.17 -11.40 -7.39
C GLU A 228 -11.32 -10.75 -8.17
N ASP A 229 -11.67 -11.35 -9.32
CA ASP A 229 -12.86 -10.97 -10.07
C ASP A 229 -14.08 -11.54 -9.36
N MET A 230 -14.94 -10.66 -8.86
CA MET A 230 -16.11 -11.04 -8.08
C MET A 230 -17.31 -11.39 -8.96
N ILE A 231 -17.25 -11.11 -10.27
CA ILE A 231 -18.37 -11.38 -11.18
C ILE A 231 -18.64 -12.89 -11.26
N GLY A 232 -19.89 -13.27 -10.96
CA GLY A 232 -20.34 -14.65 -10.94
C GLY A 232 -20.06 -15.40 -9.63
N GLU A 233 -19.46 -14.75 -8.64
CA GLU A 233 -19.36 -15.29 -7.28
C GLU A 233 -20.70 -15.14 -6.52
N SER A 234 -20.87 -15.91 -5.44
CA SER A 234 -22.10 -15.86 -4.63
C SER A 234 -22.34 -14.44 -4.11
N GLY A 235 -23.51 -13.87 -4.41
CA GLY A 235 -23.85 -12.47 -4.11
C GLY A 235 -23.57 -11.48 -5.26
N PHE A 236 -22.94 -11.94 -6.35
CA PHE A 236 -22.58 -11.15 -7.53
C PHE A 236 -22.96 -11.84 -8.86
N THR A 237 -23.86 -12.83 -8.81
CA THR A 237 -24.29 -13.58 -10.01
C THR A 237 -25.09 -12.74 -11.01
N ASP A 238 -25.71 -11.68 -10.52
CA ASP A 238 -26.51 -10.70 -11.27
C ASP A 238 -25.83 -9.31 -11.28
N ALA A 239 -24.55 -9.23 -10.91
CA ALA A 239 -23.79 -7.99 -11.00
C ALA A 239 -23.62 -7.57 -12.47
N SER A 240 -23.88 -6.29 -12.76
CA SER A 240 -23.57 -5.65 -14.03
C SER A 240 -22.22 -4.92 -13.93
N GLY A 241 -21.57 -4.61 -15.05
CA GLY A 241 -20.22 -4.04 -15.03
C GLY A 241 -19.14 -5.01 -14.53
N SER A 242 -18.15 -4.47 -13.82
CA SER A 242 -16.94 -5.18 -13.38
C SER A 242 -16.64 -4.89 -11.92
N ILE A 243 -16.20 -5.90 -11.18
CA ILE A 243 -15.88 -5.79 -9.75
C ILE A 243 -14.62 -6.60 -9.46
N ILE A 244 -13.56 -5.92 -9.05
CA ILE A 244 -12.32 -6.56 -8.59
C ILE A 244 -12.13 -6.26 -7.11
N ARG A 245 -11.98 -7.30 -6.30
CA ARG A 245 -11.57 -7.20 -4.91
C ARG A 245 -10.05 -7.31 -4.80
N HIS A 246 -9.43 -6.37 -4.11
CA HIS A 246 -8.04 -6.43 -3.71
C HIS A 246 -7.95 -6.61 -2.19
N TYR A 247 -7.39 -7.73 -1.76
CA TYR A 247 -7.06 -8.02 -0.37
C TYR A 247 -5.55 -8.03 -0.20
N TYR A 248 -5.04 -7.49 0.90
CA TYR A 248 -3.63 -7.63 1.23
C TYR A 248 -3.35 -7.73 2.73
N GLU A 249 -2.15 -8.21 3.02
CA GLU A 249 -1.56 -8.34 4.34
C GLU A 249 -0.13 -7.79 4.36
N ALA A 250 0.22 -7.09 5.43
CA ALA A 250 1.60 -6.82 5.84
C ALA A 250 1.86 -7.59 7.14
N ARG A 251 2.68 -8.62 7.05
CA ARG A 251 2.90 -9.63 8.10
C ARG A 251 4.20 -9.34 8.83
N TYR A 252 4.14 -9.04 10.13
CA TYR A 252 5.33 -8.86 10.96
C TYR A 252 5.74 -10.20 11.58
N TYR A 253 6.32 -11.07 10.76
CA TYR A 253 6.60 -12.45 11.15
C TYR A 253 8.04 -12.67 11.59
N ASP A 254 8.94 -11.88 11.03
CA ASP A 254 10.37 -11.94 11.28
C ASP A 254 10.74 -10.96 12.41
N GLU A 255 11.83 -11.26 13.12
CA GLU A 255 12.36 -10.36 14.15
C GLU A 255 12.80 -9.04 13.52
N ALA A 256 12.86 -7.98 14.34
CA ALA A 256 13.38 -6.70 13.87
C ALA A 256 14.80 -6.88 13.31
N ASP A 257 15.02 -6.35 12.11
CA ASP A 257 16.24 -6.50 11.33
C ASP A 257 16.98 -5.16 11.20
N HIS A 258 18.07 -5.18 10.44
CA HIS A 258 18.91 -4.00 10.19
C HIS A 258 18.09 -2.76 9.77
N SER A 259 17.07 -2.95 8.93
CA SER A 259 16.25 -1.85 8.41
C SER A 259 15.47 -1.10 9.49
N LEU A 260 15.11 -1.75 10.60
CA LEU A 260 14.48 -1.10 11.77
C LEU A 260 15.51 -0.61 12.78
N GLU A 261 16.63 -1.32 12.95
CA GLU A 261 17.70 -0.95 13.88
C GLU A 261 18.36 0.39 13.52
N GLN A 262 18.37 0.76 12.23
CA GLN A 262 18.74 2.10 11.76
C GLN A 262 17.87 3.22 12.37
N PHE A 263 16.74 2.90 13.00
CA PHE A 263 15.83 3.85 13.62
C PHE A 263 15.76 3.69 15.14
N ARG A 264 16.85 3.32 15.80
CA ARG A 264 16.90 3.14 17.26
C ARG A 264 17.16 4.43 18.05
N PHE A 265 17.20 4.32 19.38
CA PHE A 265 17.52 5.45 20.25
C PHE A 265 18.95 5.93 20.02
N GLY A 266 19.12 7.25 19.92
CA GLY A 266 20.42 7.87 19.64
C GLY A 266 20.61 8.24 18.17
N THR A 267 19.91 7.60 17.23
CA THR A 267 20.00 7.95 15.82
C THR A 267 19.40 9.32 15.53
N ILE A 268 20.14 10.15 14.82
CA ILE A 268 19.77 11.52 14.45
C ILE A 268 19.52 11.66 12.96
N ARG A 269 18.69 12.63 12.58
CA ARG A 269 18.36 12.90 11.18
C ARG A 269 19.50 13.65 10.49
N ALA A 270 19.91 13.17 9.32
CA ALA A 270 20.91 13.80 8.47
C ALA A 270 20.34 14.83 7.44
N ASP A 271 19.02 15.10 7.44
CA ASP A 271 18.39 15.87 6.37
C ASP A 271 18.76 17.37 6.33
N SER A 272 18.80 17.95 5.12
CA SER A 272 19.50 19.22 4.85
C SER A 272 18.68 20.51 5.04
N LYS A 273 17.43 20.49 5.55
CA LYS A 273 16.59 21.72 5.49
C LYS A 273 15.72 22.07 6.70
N GLN A 274 15.37 21.15 7.62
CA GLN A 274 14.53 21.56 8.76
C GLN A 274 14.62 20.70 10.03
N ASP A 275 15.09 19.46 9.90
CA ASP A 275 15.11 18.51 11.03
C ASP A 275 16.49 17.88 11.29
N ALA A 276 17.55 18.40 10.65
CA ALA A 276 18.93 18.03 10.91
C ALA A 276 19.24 17.98 12.41
N GLY A 277 19.86 16.90 12.88
CA GLY A 277 20.29 16.74 14.26
C GLY A 277 19.18 16.44 15.28
N LYS A 278 17.92 16.30 14.86
CA LYS A 278 16.84 15.82 15.74
C LYS A 278 16.84 14.29 15.79
N PRO A 279 16.40 13.67 16.92
CA PRO A 279 16.20 12.23 16.99
C PRO A 279 15.25 11.72 15.90
N ILE A 280 15.57 10.55 15.33
CA ILE A 280 14.70 9.88 14.39
C ILE A 280 13.51 9.21 15.10
N LEU A 281 13.72 8.76 16.33
CA LEU A 281 12.67 8.25 17.21
C LEU A 281 11.93 9.35 17.96
N LYS A 282 10.61 9.21 18.01
CA LYS A 282 9.71 10.08 18.78
C LYS A 282 9.17 9.34 19.99
N SER A 283 9.83 9.51 21.13
CA SER A 283 9.52 8.76 22.36
C SER A 283 8.10 9.01 22.91
N ASP A 284 7.52 10.17 22.60
CA ASP A 284 6.16 10.56 22.98
C ASP A 284 5.06 9.78 22.23
N LEU A 285 5.42 9.04 21.17
CA LEU A 285 4.50 8.19 20.42
C LEU A 285 4.44 6.75 20.94
N PHE A 286 5.35 6.35 21.83
CA PHE A 286 5.35 5.01 22.41
C PHE A 286 4.29 4.88 23.50
N LYS A 287 3.50 3.82 23.43
CA LYS A 287 2.36 3.55 24.32
C LYS A 287 2.56 2.22 25.02
N ASN A 288 1.95 2.07 26.19
CA ASN A 288 1.79 0.75 26.78
C ASN A 288 0.58 0.05 26.10
N PRO A 289 0.78 -1.08 25.40
CA PRO A 289 -0.32 -1.78 24.70
C PRO A 289 -1.44 -2.27 25.61
N ALA A 290 -1.16 -2.57 26.88
CA ALA A 290 -2.18 -3.02 27.83
C ALA A 290 -3.12 -1.89 28.29
N THR A 291 -2.66 -0.63 28.25
CA THR A 291 -3.43 0.54 28.70
C THR A 291 -3.74 1.52 27.57
N SER A 292 -3.46 1.15 26.32
CA SER A 292 -3.86 1.96 25.15
C SER A 292 -5.39 2.09 25.06
N LEU A 293 -5.86 3.11 24.33
CA LEU A 293 -7.26 3.21 23.90
C LEU A 293 -7.73 1.98 23.09
N PHE A 294 -6.79 1.26 22.48
CA PHE A 294 -7.03 0.01 21.75
C PHE A 294 -6.18 -1.11 22.35
N PRO A 295 -6.51 -1.60 23.56
CA PRO A 295 -5.62 -2.50 24.27
C PRO A 295 -5.62 -3.89 23.66
N ILE A 296 -4.46 -4.53 23.67
CA ILE A 296 -4.36 -5.99 23.44
C ILE A 296 -4.64 -6.72 24.77
N PRO A 297 -5.39 -7.85 24.75
CA PRO A 297 -5.57 -8.65 25.96
C PRO A 297 -4.24 -9.08 26.57
N LEU A 298 -4.10 -8.92 27.90
CA LEU A 298 -2.87 -9.22 28.64
C LEU A 298 -2.35 -10.65 28.43
N ALA A 299 -3.25 -11.61 28.19
CA ALA A 299 -2.89 -13.00 27.95
C ALA A 299 -2.05 -13.22 26.67
N TYR A 300 -1.97 -12.22 25.78
CA TYR A 300 -1.19 -12.29 24.54
C TYR A 300 0.14 -11.52 24.59
N LEU A 301 0.40 -10.76 25.67
CA LEU A 301 1.66 -10.04 25.88
C LEU A 301 2.63 -10.88 26.71
N LYS A 302 3.92 -10.90 26.33
CA LYS A 302 4.95 -11.54 27.17
C LYS A 302 5.11 -10.81 28.51
N ASP A 303 4.99 -9.49 28.49
CA ASP A 303 5.03 -8.64 29.68
C ASP A 303 3.84 -7.67 29.67
N SER A 304 2.99 -7.74 30.71
CA SER A 304 1.88 -6.80 30.90
C SER A 304 2.32 -5.33 31.09
N GLY A 305 3.59 -5.10 31.46
CA GLY A 305 4.23 -3.79 31.56
C GLY A 305 4.90 -3.31 30.28
N TYR A 306 4.85 -4.10 29.19
CA TYR A 306 5.52 -3.77 27.93
C TYR A 306 5.13 -2.37 27.45
N LYS A 307 6.14 -1.60 27.07
CA LYS A 307 5.97 -0.32 26.38
C LYS A 307 6.50 -0.52 24.98
N THR A 308 5.75 -0.06 23.99
CA THR A 308 6.23 -0.14 22.62
C THR A 308 7.59 0.53 22.50
N ASP A 309 8.47 -0.03 21.69
CA ASP A 309 9.81 0.48 21.43
C ASP A 309 10.06 0.64 19.93
N TYR A 310 11.32 0.88 19.55
CA TYR A 310 11.70 1.12 18.16
C TYR A 310 11.53 -0.09 17.23
N LYS A 311 11.36 -1.30 17.78
CA LYS A 311 11.07 -2.52 17.02
C LYS A 311 9.58 -2.63 16.71
N ASP A 312 8.72 -1.95 17.46
CA ASP A 312 7.31 -1.85 17.11
C ASP A 312 7.07 -0.75 16.09
N LEU A 313 5.94 -0.85 15.40
CA LEU A 313 5.39 0.28 14.68
C LEU A 313 4.36 0.98 15.57
N SER A 314 4.46 2.29 15.71
CA SER A 314 3.57 3.15 16.49
C SER A 314 3.00 4.27 15.61
N ASN A 315 1.67 4.49 15.70
CA ASN A 315 0.94 5.48 14.88
C ASN A 315 1.19 5.25 13.37
N MET A 316 0.96 4.01 12.93
CA MET A 316 1.17 3.59 11.55
C MET A 316 0.18 4.28 10.61
N SER A 317 0.70 4.98 9.61
CA SER A 317 -0.07 5.51 8.49
C SER A 317 -0.02 4.52 7.32
N ASN A 318 -1.02 3.66 7.22
CA ASN A 318 -1.19 2.68 6.14
C ASN A 318 -2.00 3.30 5.00
N ALA A 319 -1.44 3.36 3.79
CA ALA A 319 -2.12 3.91 2.62
C ALA A 319 -2.22 2.86 1.50
N TRP A 320 -3.38 2.81 0.85
CA TRP A 320 -3.56 2.16 -0.44
C TRP A 320 -4.05 3.20 -1.43
N ASN A 321 -3.30 3.40 -2.51
CA ASN A 321 -3.64 4.41 -3.51
C ASN A 321 -3.56 3.85 -4.90
N LEU A 322 -4.49 4.29 -5.73
CA LEU A 322 -4.45 4.20 -7.18
C LEU A 322 -3.95 5.54 -7.76
N ARG A 323 -3.29 5.48 -8.89
CA ARG A 323 -2.75 6.62 -9.62
C ARG A 323 -3.14 6.48 -11.08
N MET A 324 -3.34 7.62 -11.71
CA MET A 324 -3.69 7.70 -13.12
C MET A 324 -2.95 8.86 -13.77
N ASP A 325 -2.51 8.64 -15.00
CA ASP A 325 -1.96 9.68 -15.85
C ASP A 325 -3.11 10.43 -16.53
N ASN A 326 -3.23 11.71 -16.17
CA ASN A 326 -4.34 12.55 -16.62
C ASN A 326 -4.23 12.85 -18.13
N ASP A 327 -3.11 12.55 -18.79
CA ASP A 327 -3.03 12.63 -20.25
C ASP A 327 -3.90 11.55 -20.91
N TYR A 328 -4.12 10.38 -20.30
CA TYR A 328 -4.93 9.32 -20.91
C TYR A 328 -6.38 9.37 -20.49
N TRP A 329 -6.65 9.68 -19.22
CA TRP A 329 -8.01 9.89 -18.75
C TRP A 329 -8.07 10.92 -17.63
N GLU A 330 -8.81 11.99 -17.89
CA GLU A 330 -9.08 13.07 -16.94
C GLU A 330 -10.59 13.18 -16.72
N PRO A 331 -11.17 12.38 -15.80
CA PRO A 331 -12.60 12.46 -15.53
C PRO A 331 -12.97 13.85 -15.00
N ALA A 332 -14.09 14.39 -15.48
CA ALA A 332 -14.55 15.75 -15.16
C ALA A 332 -15.11 15.87 -13.73
N PHE A 333 -15.65 14.79 -13.17
CA PHE A 333 -16.32 14.80 -11.88
C PHE A 333 -15.80 13.73 -10.93
N ARG A 334 -15.88 14.07 -9.64
CA ARG A 334 -15.76 13.14 -8.53
C ARG A 334 -17.06 13.14 -7.74
N PHE A 335 -17.53 11.95 -7.39
CA PHE A 335 -18.57 11.75 -6.40
C PHE A 335 -18.01 11.10 -5.13
N VAL A 336 -18.46 11.58 -3.98
CA VAL A 336 -18.24 11.00 -2.66
C VAL A 336 -19.56 10.92 -1.92
N PHE A 337 -19.71 9.97 -1.01
CA PHE A 337 -20.97 9.77 -0.30
C PHE A 337 -20.92 10.36 1.12
N ASN A 338 -21.78 11.32 1.42
CA ASN A 338 -21.96 11.88 2.74
C ASN A 338 -22.96 11.03 3.54
N GLN A 339 -22.48 10.31 4.55
CA GLN A 339 -23.27 9.41 5.40
C GLN A 339 -24.15 10.12 6.42
N ASP A 340 -23.88 11.40 6.74
CA ASP A 340 -24.70 12.16 7.69
C ASP A 340 -25.95 12.71 7.03
N THR A 341 -25.85 13.07 5.75
CA THR A 341 -26.97 13.59 4.96
C THR A 341 -27.57 12.55 4.02
N ASP A 342 -26.97 11.35 3.94
CA ASP A 342 -27.37 10.26 3.05
C ASP A 342 -27.39 10.70 1.57
N THR A 343 -26.39 11.47 1.14
CA THR A 343 -26.35 12.06 -0.20
C THR A 343 -24.99 11.94 -0.88
N TRP A 344 -25.03 11.81 -2.20
CA TRP A 344 -23.86 11.95 -3.05
C TRP A 344 -23.48 13.42 -3.25
N VAL A 345 -22.21 13.73 -3.01
CA VAL A 345 -21.64 15.06 -3.23
C VAL A 345 -20.79 15.03 -4.49
N ARG A 346 -21.25 15.76 -5.51
CA ARG A 346 -20.51 15.98 -6.76
C ARG A 346 -19.50 17.10 -6.59
N THR A 347 -18.31 16.92 -7.16
CA THR A 347 -17.33 18.01 -7.31
C THR A 347 -16.71 17.96 -8.70
N ALA A 348 -16.68 19.09 -9.39
CA ALA A 348 -15.88 19.22 -10.61
C ALA A 348 -14.38 19.08 -10.29
N ARG A 349 -13.68 18.32 -11.11
CA ARG A 349 -12.22 18.17 -11.07
C ARG A 349 -11.63 19.24 -12.01
N GLY A 350 -10.57 19.94 -11.60
CA GLY A 350 -9.91 20.88 -12.51
C GLY A 350 -9.26 22.14 -11.94
N GLU A 351 -9.63 22.67 -10.77
CA GLU A 351 -9.24 24.06 -10.47
C GLU A 351 -8.58 24.38 -9.11
N LYS A 352 -8.38 23.43 -8.18
CA LYS A 352 -7.64 23.74 -6.92
C LYS A 352 -6.74 22.62 -6.42
N PRO A 353 -5.54 22.94 -5.88
CA PRO A 353 -4.55 21.98 -5.37
C PRO A 353 -4.85 21.43 -3.97
N LYS A 354 -5.99 21.79 -3.34
CA LYS A 354 -6.32 21.28 -2.01
C LYS A 354 -6.67 19.80 -2.14
N LYS A 355 -5.77 18.93 -1.67
CA LYS A 355 -6.01 17.49 -1.49
C LYS A 355 -7.26 17.31 -0.63
N PRO A 356 -8.45 17.03 -1.18
CA PRO A 356 -9.60 16.90 -0.34
C PRO A 356 -9.49 15.58 0.43
N VAL A 357 -9.75 15.66 1.73
CA VAL A 357 -9.72 14.54 2.65
C VAL A 357 -11.14 14.30 3.15
N PHE A 358 -11.64 13.09 2.96
CA PHE A 358 -12.99 12.67 3.30
C PHE A 358 -12.89 11.64 4.41
N ARG A 359 -13.07 12.10 5.65
CA ARG A 359 -12.90 11.28 6.85
C ARG A 359 -14.16 10.48 7.12
N SER A 360 -14.01 9.18 7.38
CA SER A 360 -15.11 8.27 7.72
C SER A 360 -15.32 8.08 9.21
N ASP A 361 -14.22 8.13 9.97
CA ASP A 361 -14.22 7.75 11.39
C ASP A 361 -14.53 8.93 12.28
N THR A 362 -14.13 10.12 11.82
CA THR A 362 -14.31 11.41 12.51
C THR A 362 -15.06 12.41 11.63
N GLY A 363 -15.68 11.95 10.55
CA GLY A 363 -16.30 12.81 9.56
C GLY A 363 -17.48 12.14 8.88
N ASN A 364 -18.06 12.89 7.96
CA ASN A 364 -19.41 12.65 7.49
C ASN A 364 -19.42 11.80 6.20
N PHE A 365 -18.31 11.16 5.80
CA PHE A 365 -18.21 10.53 4.48
C PHE A 365 -17.94 9.03 4.56
N LYS A 366 -18.60 8.23 3.72
CA LYS A 366 -18.18 6.84 3.49
C LYS A 366 -16.85 6.83 2.72
N GLU A 367 -16.08 5.77 2.88
CA GLU A 367 -14.80 5.58 2.17
C GLU A 367 -15.04 5.07 0.74
N ILE A 368 -15.62 5.93 -0.08
CA ILE A 368 -15.99 5.65 -1.47
C ILE A 368 -15.60 6.84 -2.34
N PHE A 369 -15.09 6.53 -3.53
CA PHE A 369 -14.86 7.50 -4.60
C PHE A 369 -15.39 6.97 -5.90
N MET A 370 -16.11 7.80 -6.66
CA MET A 370 -16.43 7.53 -8.05
C MET A 370 -15.90 8.65 -8.93
N LEU A 371 -15.20 8.27 -10.00
CA LEU A 371 -14.66 9.17 -11.02
C LEU A 371 -15.40 8.92 -12.34
N THR A 372 -15.92 9.99 -12.94
CA THR A 372 -16.69 9.91 -14.19
C THR A 372 -16.67 11.25 -14.93
N SER A 373 -17.02 11.23 -16.22
CA SER A 373 -17.33 12.44 -16.97
C SER A 373 -18.82 12.81 -16.93
N GLU A 374 -19.65 11.93 -16.36
CA GLU A 374 -21.08 12.13 -16.23
C GLU A 374 -21.42 13.09 -15.07
N GLU A 375 -22.43 13.92 -15.31
CA GLU A 375 -22.89 14.91 -14.34
C GLU A 375 -23.76 14.32 -13.23
N ASP A 376 -24.38 13.17 -13.47
CA ASP A 376 -25.28 12.48 -12.56
C ASP A 376 -24.66 11.20 -12.02
N VAL A 377 -24.82 10.95 -10.72
CA VAL A 377 -24.30 9.77 -10.03
C VAL A 377 -25.09 8.51 -10.37
N ASP A 378 -26.35 8.67 -10.77
CA ASP A 378 -27.27 7.59 -11.18
C ASP A 378 -27.37 7.46 -12.72
N SER A 379 -26.42 8.03 -13.48
CA SER A 379 -26.44 7.94 -14.94
C SER A 379 -26.34 6.49 -15.43
N ASP A 380 -27.25 6.10 -16.32
CA ASP A 380 -27.25 4.84 -17.07
C ASP A 380 -26.37 4.90 -18.34
N VAL A 381 -25.68 6.01 -18.57
CA VAL A 381 -24.79 6.21 -19.71
C VAL A 381 -23.38 6.60 -19.26
N GLY A 382 -22.45 6.62 -20.21
CA GLY A 382 -21.06 6.92 -19.93
C GLY A 382 -20.36 5.78 -19.18
N PHE A 383 -19.29 6.13 -18.47
CA PHE A 383 -18.55 5.16 -17.66
C PHE A 383 -17.92 5.84 -16.45
N ALA A 384 -17.74 5.04 -15.40
CA ALA A 384 -17.21 5.45 -14.12
C ALA A 384 -16.21 4.41 -13.60
N LEU A 385 -15.23 4.88 -12.85
CA LEU A 385 -14.36 4.06 -12.01
C LEU A 385 -14.68 4.40 -10.55
N MET A 386 -15.09 3.40 -9.79
CA MET A 386 -15.36 3.54 -8.37
C MET A 386 -14.37 2.74 -7.53
N LEU A 387 -13.80 3.37 -6.51
CA LEU A 387 -13.04 2.72 -5.45
C LEU A 387 -13.86 2.69 -4.17
N PHE A 388 -13.91 1.54 -3.53
CA PHE A 388 -14.67 1.36 -2.29
C PHE A 388 -13.87 0.60 -1.24
N ARG A 389 -13.86 1.13 -0.02
CA ARG A 389 -13.41 0.41 1.17
C ARG A 389 -14.63 0.10 2.05
N PRO A 390 -15.12 -1.16 2.08
CA PRO A 390 -16.31 -1.51 2.87
C PRO A 390 -16.04 -1.55 4.36
N LYS A 391 -17.10 -1.35 5.16
CA LYS A 391 -17.11 -1.59 6.62
C LYS A 391 -17.20 -3.10 6.92
N SER A 392 -16.23 -3.87 6.47
CA SER A 392 -16.17 -5.32 6.67
C SER A 392 -15.45 -5.71 7.96
N VAL A 393 -15.55 -6.98 8.37
CA VAL A 393 -14.76 -7.52 9.50
C VAL A 393 -13.26 -7.37 9.24
N ILE A 394 -12.81 -7.56 8.00
CA ILE A 394 -11.39 -7.37 7.61
C ILE A 394 -10.96 -5.92 7.83
N ASN A 395 -11.78 -4.97 7.39
CA ASN A 395 -11.48 -3.54 7.45
C ASN A 395 -11.74 -2.90 8.83
N ASP A 396 -12.57 -3.49 9.68
CA ASP A 396 -12.78 -3.08 11.07
C ASP A 396 -11.73 -3.72 12.00
N LYS A 397 -11.44 -5.01 11.82
CA LYS A 397 -10.44 -5.78 12.57
C LYS A 397 -9.17 -6.00 11.74
N GLN A 398 -8.48 -4.90 11.48
CA GLN A 398 -7.31 -4.84 10.62
C GLN A 398 -6.08 -5.52 11.22
N ILE A 399 -5.98 -5.58 12.55
CA ILE A 399 -4.86 -6.24 13.22
C ILE A 399 -5.29 -7.63 13.66
N VAL A 400 -4.57 -8.64 13.19
CA VAL A 400 -4.78 -10.03 13.62
C VAL A 400 -3.52 -10.61 14.21
N GLY A 401 -3.66 -11.26 15.36
CA GLY A 401 -2.63 -12.10 15.94
C GLY A 401 -2.77 -13.51 15.39
N ARG A 402 -1.71 -14.05 14.81
CA ARG A 402 -1.69 -15.41 14.26
C ARG A 402 -0.63 -16.27 14.91
N LYS A 403 -0.92 -17.55 15.05
CA LYS A 403 0.03 -18.56 15.55
C LYS A 403 0.02 -19.77 14.62
N LYS A 404 1.18 -20.40 14.42
CA LYS A 404 1.24 -21.69 13.72
C LYS A 404 0.73 -22.79 14.64
N VAL A 405 -0.34 -23.46 14.22
CA VAL A 405 -0.89 -24.66 14.85
C VAL A 405 -0.82 -25.78 13.81
N ASN A 406 -0.06 -26.85 14.09
CA ASN A 406 0.17 -27.94 13.14
C ASN A 406 0.66 -27.49 11.75
N GLY A 407 1.49 -26.44 11.72
CA GLY A 407 2.04 -25.88 10.47
C GLY A 407 1.12 -24.90 9.72
N VAL A 408 -0.11 -24.68 10.20
CA VAL A 408 -1.09 -23.76 9.60
C VAL A 408 -1.19 -22.50 10.46
N TRP A 409 -1.21 -21.33 9.83
CA TRP A 409 -1.46 -20.07 10.55
C TRP A 409 -2.95 -19.95 10.90
N GLU A 410 -3.25 -19.88 12.20
CA GLU A 410 -4.60 -19.67 12.72
C GLU A 410 -4.72 -18.28 13.35
N ASN A 411 -5.90 -17.65 13.22
CA ASN A 411 -6.19 -16.39 13.91
C ASN A 411 -6.47 -16.66 15.39
N ILE A 412 -5.68 -16.05 16.27
CA ILE A 412 -5.81 -16.14 17.73
C ILE A 412 -6.65 -14.98 18.27
N TYR A 413 -6.47 -13.79 17.69
CA TYR A 413 -7.32 -12.64 17.97
C TYR A 413 -7.44 -11.74 16.76
N GLU A 414 -8.51 -10.94 16.73
CA GLU A 414 -8.74 -9.90 15.74
C GLU A 414 -9.14 -8.61 16.46
N LEU A 415 -8.42 -7.52 16.19
CA LEU A 415 -8.56 -6.28 16.92
C LEU A 415 -8.72 -5.10 15.98
N ARG A 416 -9.58 -4.17 16.39
CA ARG A 416 -9.62 -2.82 15.84
C ARG A 416 -8.60 -1.98 16.59
N ARG A 417 -7.59 -1.49 15.89
CA ARG A 417 -6.64 -0.49 16.41
C ARG A 417 -6.59 0.78 15.56
N THR A 418 -7.54 0.92 14.64
CA THR A 418 -7.70 2.08 13.75
C THR A 418 -8.40 3.19 14.49
N PHE A 419 -7.75 4.35 14.58
CA PHE A 419 -8.31 5.55 15.20
C PHE A 419 -8.63 6.65 14.20
N GLU A 420 -8.15 6.53 12.96
CA GLU A 420 -8.50 7.43 11.87
C GLU A 420 -8.47 6.68 10.55
N SER A 421 -9.51 6.82 9.76
CA SER A 421 -9.58 6.34 8.38
C SER A 421 -10.22 7.39 7.50
N TYR A 422 -9.68 7.52 6.30
CA TYR A 422 -10.18 8.47 5.33
C TYR A 422 -9.83 8.11 3.91
N ALA A 423 -10.71 8.58 3.04
CA ALA A 423 -10.54 8.62 1.62
C ALA A 423 -9.85 9.95 1.25
N SER A 424 -8.90 9.96 0.30
CA SER A 424 -8.30 11.21 -0.19
C SER A 424 -7.99 11.17 -1.66
N GLU A 425 -7.98 12.35 -2.28
CA GLU A 425 -7.50 12.57 -3.65
C GLU A 425 -6.42 13.66 -3.67
N SER A 426 -5.50 13.54 -4.61
CA SER A 426 -4.63 14.62 -5.06
C SER A 426 -4.68 14.63 -6.57
N PHE A 427 -5.58 15.44 -7.13
CA PHE A 427 -5.85 15.53 -8.58
C PHE A 427 -4.60 15.86 -9.40
N LEU A 428 -3.72 16.72 -8.85
CA LEU A 428 -2.43 17.09 -9.43
C LEU A 428 -1.30 16.70 -8.47
N ARG A 429 -1.10 15.41 -8.24
CA ARG A 429 0.04 14.91 -7.46
C ARG A 429 1.36 15.27 -8.14
N ILE A 430 1.39 15.13 -9.46
CA ILE A 430 2.41 15.75 -10.32
C ILE A 430 1.73 16.95 -11.00
N PRO A 431 2.31 18.15 -10.94
CA PRO A 431 1.75 19.34 -11.57
C PRO A 431 1.60 19.21 -13.10
N ILE A 432 0.69 20.00 -13.65
CA ILE A 432 0.55 20.23 -15.09
C ILE A 432 1.81 20.96 -15.59
N SER A 433 2.29 20.59 -16.78
CA SER A 433 3.34 21.29 -17.52
C SER A 433 2.85 21.67 -18.92
N ALA A 434 3.68 22.34 -19.71
CA ALA A 434 3.37 22.68 -21.10
C ALA A 434 3.08 21.44 -21.98
N THR A 435 3.52 20.26 -21.55
CA THR A 435 3.45 19.00 -22.32
C THR A 435 2.65 17.91 -21.61
N SER A 436 2.06 18.17 -20.45
CA SER A 436 1.45 17.13 -19.60
C SER A 436 0.33 17.69 -18.73
N ARG A 437 -0.78 16.95 -18.62
CA ARG A 437 -1.90 17.19 -17.70
C ARG A 437 -1.67 16.68 -16.27
N GLY A 438 -0.45 16.24 -15.97
CA GLY A 438 -0.04 15.77 -14.65
C GLY A 438 -0.52 14.35 -14.34
N MET A 439 -0.55 14.02 -13.06
CA MET A 439 -0.96 12.71 -12.54
C MET A 439 -1.84 12.89 -11.31
N SER A 440 -2.95 12.14 -11.26
CA SER A 440 -3.81 12.08 -10.09
C SER A 440 -3.46 10.88 -9.21
N THR A 441 -3.70 11.00 -7.92
CA THR A 441 -3.69 9.87 -6.98
C THR A 441 -4.91 9.94 -6.09
N PHE A 442 -5.51 8.80 -5.82
CA PHE A 442 -6.71 8.70 -5.00
C PHE A 442 -6.76 7.33 -4.35
N GLY A 443 -7.35 7.26 -3.17
CA GLY A 443 -7.37 6.03 -2.39
C GLY A 443 -7.67 6.29 -0.93
N PHE A 444 -7.17 5.40 -0.08
CA PHE A 444 -7.56 5.32 1.32
C PHE A 444 -6.34 5.33 2.21
N ARG A 445 -6.51 5.88 3.41
CA ARG A 445 -5.50 5.84 4.45
C ARG A 445 -6.12 5.48 5.79
N ASN A 446 -5.52 4.51 6.45
CA ASN A 446 -5.78 4.13 7.83
C ASN A 446 -4.63 4.62 8.72
N ARG A 447 -4.95 5.14 9.90
CA ARG A 447 -4.01 5.29 11.01
C ARG A 447 -4.32 4.29 12.11
N VAL A 448 -3.32 3.49 12.43
CA VAL A 448 -3.40 2.39 13.38
C VAL A 448 -2.46 2.67 14.55
N ASP A 449 -2.91 2.38 15.76
CA ASP A 449 -2.20 2.77 16.98
C ASP A 449 -0.83 2.12 17.11
N TYR A 450 -0.75 0.81 16.92
CA TYR A 450 0.52 0.07 16.91
C TYR A 450 0.39 -1.32 16.28
N LEU A 451 1.51 -1.83 15.78
CA LEU A 451 1.74 -3.20 15.37
C LEU A 451 2.98 -3.71 16.11
N LEU A 452 2.79 -4.77 16.89
CA LEU A 452 3.79 -5.25 17.83
C LEU A 452 4.80 -6.17 17.14
N ASN A 453 6.06 -5.99 17.53
CA ASN A 453 7.12 -6.90 17.15
C ASN A 453 6.87 -8.30 17.72
N PRO A 454 7.33 -9.36 17.04
CA PRO A 454 7.19 -10.73 17.49
C PRO A 454 7.60 -11.03 18.93
N ASP A 455 8.58 -10.30 19.46
CA ASP A 455 9.11 -10.53 20.79
C ASP A 455 8.26 -9.95 21.92
N ALA A 456 7.34 -9.04 21.62
CA ALA A 456 6.36 -8.55 22.59
C ALA A 456 5.25 -9.58 22.89
N LEU A 457 5.10 -10.61 22.05
CA LEU A 457 3.95 -11.53 22.05
C LEU A 457 4.29 -12.94 22.51
N VAL A 458 3.40 -13.56 23.29
CA VAL A 458 3.60 -14.94 23.79
C VAL A 458 3.51 -15.98 22.69
N ASP A 459 4.01 -17.19 22.96
CA ASP A 459 3.63 -18.41 22.24
C ASP A 459 3.88 -18.40 20.72
N GLY A 460 4.81 -17.59 20.24
CA GLY A 460 5.07 -17.48 18.80
C GLY A 460 3.92 -16.80 18.03
N ILE A 461 3.05 -16.06 18.72
CA ILE A 461 2.06 -15.19 18.08
C ILE A 461 2.81 -14.11 17.28
N ARG A 462 2.27 -13.77 16.12
CA ARG A 462 2.76 -12.71 15.23
C ARG A 462 1.60 -11.84 14.77
N GLU A 463 1.82 -10.54 14.64
CA GLU A 463 0.79 -9.63 14.17
C GLU A 463 0.83 -9.43 12.65
N VAL A 464 -0.35 -9.23 12.08
CA VAL A 464 -0.56 -8.91 10.67
C VAL A 464 -1.50 -7.72 10.59
N TYR A 465 -1.12 -6.71 9.80
CA TYR A 465 -2.07 -5.73 9.30
C TYR A 465 -2.71 -6.26 8.02
N ARG A 466 -4.04 -6.22 7.92
CA ARG A 466 -4.80 -6.63 6.73
C ARG A 466 -5.81 -5.56 6.32
N ALA A 467 -6.09 -5.50 5.02
CA ALA A 467 -7.13 -4.61 4.48
C ALA A 467 -7.71 -5.16 3.18
N GLU A 468 -8.89 -4.67 2.81
CA GLU A 468 -9.50 -4.96 1.51
C GLU A 468 -10.14 -3.73 0.87
N TYR A 469 -10.15 -3.73 -0.46
CA TYR A 469 -10.62 -2.66 -1.32
C TYR A 469 -11.31 -3.25 -2.54
N TYR A 470 -12.26 -2.52 -3.10
CA TYR A 470 -12.97 -2.90 -4.30
C TYR A 470 -12.74 -1.84 -5.38
N ILE A 471 -12.45 -2.31 -6.58
CA ILE A 471 -12.33 -1.52 -7.80
C ILE A 471 -13.50 -1.92 -8.69
N VAL A 472 -14.39 -0.97 -8.97
CA VAL A 472 -15.63 -1.21 -9.71
C VAL A 472 -15.62 -0.35 -10.96
N TYR A 473 -16.06 -0.92 -12.08
CA TYR A 473 -16.16 -0.24 -13.36
C TYR A 473 -17.48 -0.55 -14.06
N GLY A 474 -18.08 0.45 -14.68
CA GLY A 474 -19.38 0.36 -15.37
C GLY A 474 -19.92 1.76 -15.64
N THR A 475 -21.21 1.91 -15.90
CA THR A 475 -21.88 3.22 -15.78
C THR A 475 -21.89 3.69 -14.32
N PRO A 476 -22.12 4.99 -14.04
CA PRO A 476 -22.35 5.46 -12.67
C PRO A 476 -23.40 4.62 -11.92
N LYS A 477 -24.54 4.34 -12.58
CA LYS A 477 -25.60 3.50 -12.02
C LYS A 477 -25.14 2.06 -11.73
N GLU A 478 -24.44 1.40 -12.65
CA GLU A 478 -23.91 0.05 -12.40
C GLU A 478 -22.94 0.02 -11.21
N CYS A 479 -22.12 1.08 -11.04
CA CYS A 479 -21.24 1.20 -9.89
C CYS A 479 -22.04 1.27 -8.57
N LEU A 480 -23.15 2.01 -8.54
CA LEU A 480 -24.01 2.12 -7.36
C LEU A 480 -24.77 0.82 -7.06
N ASP A 481 -25.30 0.17 -8.09
CA ASP A 481 -25.99 -1.12 -7.92
C ASP A 481 -25.04 -2.18 -7.35
N ASN A 482 -23.77 -2.16 -7.76
CA ASN A 482 -22.73 -3.03 -7.21
C ASN A 482 -22.25 -2.63 -5.81
N LEU A 483 -22.27 -1.33 -5.46
CA LEU A 483 -21.93 -0.87 -4.12
C LEU A 483 -22.81 -1.56 -3.06
N ALA A 484 -24.12 -1.61 -3.30
CA ALA A 484 -25.06 -2.27 -2.39
C ALA A 484 -24.74 -3.77 -2.22
N LYS A 485 -24.35 -4.45 -3.30
CA LYS A 485 -23.97 -5.87 -3.28
C LYS A 485 -22.69 -6.09 -2.48
N ILE A 486 -21.69 -5.23 -2.67
CA ILE A 486 -20.45 -5.28 -1.90
C ILE A 486 -20.73 -5.04 -0.41
N GLU A 487 -21.58 -4.07 -0.06
CA GLU A 487 -21.95 -3.82 1.34
C GLU A 487 -22.60 -5.03 2.01
N VAL A 488 -23.49 -5.74 1.29
CA VAL A 488 -24.10 -6.98 1.80
C VAL A 488 -23.07 -8.11 1.93
N PHE A 489 -22.26 -8.34 0.89
CA PHE A 489 -21.25 -9.39 0.90
C PHE A 489 -20.20 -9.18 2.00
N ALA A 490 -19.75 -7.94 2.18
CA ALA A 490 -18.69 -7.61 3.11
C ALA A 490 -19.14 -7.52 4.58
N ALA A 491 -20.46 -7.48 4.83
CA ALA A 491 -21.03 -7.54 6.18
C ALA A 491 -21.08 -8.96 6.76
N ILE A 492 -20.87 -9.98 5.94
CA ILE A 492 -20.75 -11.40 6.31
C ILE A 492 -19.30 -11.68 6.72
#